data_AF-A0A2M7RN61-F1
#
_entry.id   AF-A0A2M7RN61-F1
#
_cell.length_a   1.000
_cell.length_b   1.000
_cell.length_c   1.000
_cell.angle_alpha   90.00
_cell.angle_beta   90.00
_cell.angle_gamma   90.00
#
_symmetry.space_group_name_H-M   'P 1'
#
loop_
_entity.id
_entity.type
_entity.pdbx_description
1 polymer ?
#
loop_
_entity_poly.entity_id
_entity_poly.type
_entity_poly.pdbx_seq_one_letter_code
_entity_poly.pdbx_strand_id
1 'polypeptide(L)'
;MGFGCEMKDYFSFIYKVSLDNNMIEHEYLHVFVGNYGGQPVPNIEEAEDWRWISSEELGKDISQNPNDYTPWFLLSMPKVMEHLNSKKI
;
A
#
# COMPACT_ATOMS: atom_id res chain seq x y z
N MET A 1 -5.08 11.10 6.21
CA MET A 1 -5.99 10.03 6.69
C MET A 1 -6.66 10.30 8.04
N GLY A 2 -6.20 11.25 8.87
CA GLY A 2 -6.95 11.70 10.06
C GLY A 2 -6.98 10.75 11.26
N PHE A 3 -6.05 9.78 11.32
CA PHE A 3 -5.94 8.85 12.44
C PHE A 3 -4.48 8.62 12.84
N GLY A 4 -4.26 8.00 14.00
CA GLY A 4 -2.96 7.49 14.45
C GLY A 4 -3.09 6.08 15.01
N CYS A 5 -2.04 5.27 14.82
CA CYS A 5 -1.92 3.93 15.42
C CYS A 5 -0.44 3.57 15.61
N GLU A 6 -0.17 2.53 16.41
CA GLU A 6 1.17 1.97 16.52
C GLU A 6 1.57 1.32 15.19
N MET A 7 2.73 1.70 14.67
CA MET A 7 3.28 1.20 13.41
C MET A 7 4.54 0.39 13.69
N LYS A 8 4.69 -0.72 12.99
CA LYS A 8 5.89 -1.56 13.01
C LYS A 8 6.59 -1.47 11.66
N ASP A 9 7.90 -1.26 11.69
CA ASP A 9 8.74 -1.44 10.50
C ASP A 9 8.58 -2.87 9.99
N TYR A 10 8.37 -3.01 8.69
CA TYR A 10 8.09 -4.29 8.07
C TYR A 10 9.21 -4.72 7.15
N PHE A 11 9.55 -3.89 6.17
CA PHE A 11 10.72 -4.03 5.32
C PHE A 11 10.95 -2.74 4.53
N SER A 12 12.07 -2.69 3.80
CA SER A 12 12.37 -1.58 2.87
C SER A 12 13.04 -2.10 1.62
N PHE A 13 12.89 -1.39 0.50
CA PHE A 13 13.53 -1.74 -0.77
C PHE A 13 13.71 -0.52 -1.68
N ILE A 14 14.66 -0.60 -2.62
CA ILE A 14 14.86 0.43 -3.65
C ILE A 14 14.09 0.03 -4.92
N TYR A 15 13.40 0.97 -5.54
CA TYR A 15 12.80 0.78 -6.85
C TYR A 15 13.06 1.99 -7.76
N LYS A 16 12.97 1.78 -9.07
CA LYS A 16 13.00 2.83 -10.07
C LYS A 16 11.97 2.54 -11.16
N VAL A 17 11.09 3.50 -11.43
CA VAL A 17 10.05 3.40 -12.46
C VAL A 17 9.89 4.73 -13.19
N SER A 18 9.59 4.67 -14.48
CA SER A 18 9.18 5.85 -15.25
C SER A 18 7.66 5.94 -15.22
N LEU A 19 7.15 7.12 -14.91
CA LEU A 19 5.73 7.44 -14.90
C LEU A 19 5.38 8.26 -16.14
N ASP A 20 4.10 8.61 -16.26
CA ASP A 20 3.63 9.57 -17.25
C ASP A 20 4.30 10.94 -17.07
N ASN A 21 4.16 11.79 -18.08
CA ASN A 21 4.70 13.16 -18.09
C ASN A 21 6.21 13.25 -17.85
N ASN A 22 6.98 12.24 -18.28
CA ASN A 22 8.43 12.13 -18.09
C ASN A 22 8.88 12.15 -16.61
N MET A 23 7.99 11.80 -15.69
CA MET A 23 8.36 11.69 -14.29
C MET A 23 9.05 10.36 -14.01
N ILE A 24 9.91 10.34 -12.99
CA ILE A 24 10.62 9.15 -12.55
C ILE A 24 10.51 9.09 -11.03
N GLU A 25 10.06 7.95 -10.52
CA GLU A 25 10.26 7.59 -9.11
C GLU A 25 11.54 6.76 -9.01
N HIS A 26 12.46 7.16 -8.12
CA HIS A 26 13.66 6.41 -7.77
C HIS A 26 13.89 6.56 -6.27
N GLU A 27 13.31 5.64 -5.51
CA GLU A 27 13.12 5.83 -4.07
C GLU A 27 13.60 4.62 -3.28
N TYR A 28 13.99 4.90 -2.03
CA TYR A 28 14.13 3.90 -0.98
C TYR A 28 12.83 3.86 -0.16
N LEU A 29 11.98 2.89 -0.46
CA LEU A 29 10.63 2.81 0.07
C LEU A 29 10.61 1.98 1.36
N HIS A 30 10.10 2.59 2.43
CA HIS A 30 9.86 1.93 3.71
C HIS A 30 8.40 1.50 3.83
N VAL A 31 8.17 0.24 4.16
CA VAL A 31 6.83 -0.31 4.41
C VAL A 31 6.64 -0.50 5.90
N PHE A 32 5.59 0.12 6.44
CA PHE A 32 5.16 -0.03 7.82
C PHE A 32 3.78 -0.68 7.88
N VAL A 33 3.53 -1.46 8.93
CA VAL A 33 2.22 -2.09 9.18
C VAL A 33 1.70 -1.70 10.56
N GLY A 34 0.41 -1.40 10.65
CA GLY A 34 -0.29 -1.08 11.89
C GLY A 34 -1.71 -1.61 11.86
N ASN A 35 -2.31 -1.79 13.04
CA ASN A 35 -3.71 -2.18 13.18
C ASN A 35 -4.53 -0.99 13.62
N TYR A 36 -5.60 -0.69 12.89
CA TYR A 36 -6.51 0.40 13.20
C TYR A 36 -7.95 -0.05 12.96
N GLY A 37 -8.81 0.15 13.96
CA GLY A 37 -10.23 -0.25 13.91
C GLY A 37 -11.22 0.91 13.84
N GLY A 38 -10.73 2.15 13.70
CA GLY A 38 -11.57 3.34 13.61
C GLY A 38 -11.95 3.68 12.17
N GLN A 39 -12.49 4.89 11.99
CA GLN A 39 -12.91 5.42 10.69
C GLN A 39 -11.93 6.52 10.24
N PRO A 40 -11.20 6.36 9.13
CA PRO A 40 -10.37 7.42 8.56
C PRO A 40 -11.17 8.68 8.23
N VAL A 41 -10.54 9.83 8.44
CA VAL A 41 -11.06 11.15 8.04
C VAL A 41 -9.97 11.81 7.18
N PRO A 42 -9.89 11.48 5.87
CA PRO A 42 -8.86 12.01 4.99
C PRO A 42 -8.99 13.52 4.77
N ASN A 43 -7.86 14.16 4.41
CA ASN A 43 -7.93 15.46 3.76
C ASN A 43 -8.33 15.21 2.30
N ILE A 44 -9.45 15.78 1.87
CA ILE A 44 -9.99 15.56 0.52
C ILE A 44 -9.13 16.18 -0.58
N GLU A 45 -8.24 17.12 -0.25
CA GLU A 45 -7.25 17.65 -1.20
C GLU A 45 -6.16 16.63 -1.56
N GLU A 46 -5.96 15.60 -0.73
CA GLU A 46 -4.87 14.61 -0.87
C GLU A 46 -5.37 13.18 -1.11
N ALA A 47 -6.56 12.85 -0.62
CA ALA A 47 -7.15 11.52 -0.78
C ALA A 47 -8.65 11.63 -1.05
N GLU A 48 -9.04 11.22 -2.26
CA GLU A 48 -10.41 11.35 -2.77
C GLU A 48 -11.38 10.35 -2.12
N ASP A 49 -10.94 9.13 -1.82
CA ASP A 49 -11.77 8.09 -1.21
C ASP A 49 -10.91 7.07 -0.42
N TRP A 50 -11.56 6.22 0.38
CA TRP A 50 -10.94 5.11 1.08
C TRP A 50 -11.93 3.96 1.30
N ARG A 51 -11.42 2.72 1.36
CA ARG A 51 -12.22 1.54 1.72
C ARG A 51 -11.43 0.55 2.56
N TRP A 52 -12.12 -0.12 3.46
CA TRP A 52 -11.63 -1.37 4.05
C TRP A 52 -11.87 -2.50 3.03
N ILE A 53 -10.84 -3.31 2.78
CA ILE A 53 -10.90 -4.45 1.84
C ILE A 53 -10.11 -5.62 2.43
N SER A 54 -10.59 -6.85 2.24
CA SER A 54 -9.83 -8.02 2.68
C SER A 54 -8.59 -8.24 1.80
N SER A 55 -7.57 -8.92 2.33
CA SER A 55 -6.37 -9.23 1.56
C SER A 55 -6.65 -10.12 0.33
N GLU A 56 -7.62 -11.03 0.44
CA GLU A 56 -8.04 -11.88 -0.67
C GLU A 56 -8.70 -11.08 -1.80
N GLU A 57 -9.66 -10.22 -1.45
CA GLU A 57 -10.34 -9.37 -2.43
C GLU A 57 -9.39 -8.37 -3.07
N LEU A 58 -8.50 -7.76 -2.27
CA LEU A 58 -7.48 -6.84 -2.77
C LEU A 58 -6.54 -7.53 -3.77
N GLY A 59 -6.13 -8.77 -3.50
CA GLY A 59 -5.31 -9.55 -4.43
C GLY A 59 -6.01 -9.84 -5.76
N LYS A 60 -7.32 -10.14 -5.73
CA LYS A 60 -8.14 -10.30 -6.94
C LYS A 60 -8.27 -8.97 -7.70
N ASP A 61 -8.53 -7.88 -7.00
CA ASP A 61 -8.73 -6.56 -7.60
C ASP A 61 -7.45 -6.02 -8.26
N ILE A 62 -6.29 -6.15 -7.60
CA ILE A 62 -4.98 -5.84 -8.19
C ILE A 62 -4.76 -6.65 -9.49
N SER A 63 -5.14 -7.92 -9.49
CA SER A 63 -4.93 -8.79 -10.65
C SER A 63 -5.86 -8.44 -11.83
N GLN A 64 -7.09 -7.98 -11.53
CA GLN A 64 -8.09 -7.63 -12.53
C GLN A 64 -7.92 -6.20 -13.05
N ASN A 65 -7.54 -5.27 -12.17
CA ASN A 65 -7.48 -3.84 -12.43
C ASN A 65 -6.09 -3.26 -12.07
N PRO A 66 -4.97 -3.80 -12.59
CA PRO A 66 -3.63 -3.38 -12.17
C PRO A 66 -3.32 -1.90 -12.45
N ASN A 67 -3.99 -1.29 -13.43
CA ASN A 67 -3.79 0.11 -13.79
C ASN A 67 -4.44 1.09 -12.81
N ASP A 68 -5.30 0.62 -11.90
CA ASP A 68 -5.91 1.44 -10.85
C ASP A 68 -4.97 1.64 -9.66
N TYR A 69 -3.79 1.02 -9.70
CA TYR A 69 -2.82 1.01 -8.62
C TYR A 69 -1.49 1.64 -9.03
N THR A 70 -0.83 2.26 -8.06
CA THR A 70 0.50 2.84 -8.26
C THR A 70 1.56 1.74 -8.43
N PRO A 71 2.65 2.01 -9.18
CA PRO A 71 3.72 1.04 -9.37
C PRO A 71 4.34 0.55 -8.05
N TRP A 72 4.59 1.46 -7.10
CA TRP A 72 5.16 1.09 -5.80
C TRP A 72 4.25 0.16 -5.00
N PHE A 73 2.92 0.30 -5.14
CA PHE A 73 1.95 -0.56 -4.46
C PHE A 73 1.95 -1.97 -5.06
N LEU A 74 1.97 -2.08 -6.39
CA LEU A 74 2.08 -3.36 -7.11
C LEU A 74 3.39 -4.10 -6.78
N LEU A 75 4.49 -3.37 -6.56
CA LEU A 75 5.79 -3.94 -6.17
C LEU A 75 5.83 -4.40 -4.71
N SER A 76 5.16 -3.68 -3.81
CA SER A 76 5.22 -3.93 -2.37
C SER A 76 4.18 -4.96 -1.90
N MET A 77 2.96 -4.96 -2.44
CA MET A 77 1.89 -5.81 -1.92
C MET A 77 2.15 -7.31 -1.96
N PRO A 78 2.76 -7.91 -3.01
CA PRO A 78 3.12 -9.32 -2.99
C PRO A 78 4.03 -9.68 -1.80
N LYS A 79 5.01 -8.81 -1.50
CA LYS A 79 5.91 -8.95 -0.34
C LYS A 79 5.14 -8.80 0.97
N VAL A 80 4.18 -7.88 1.04
CA VAL A 80 3.31 -7.71 2.22
C VAL A 80 2.50 -8.98 2.48
N MET A 81 1.85 -9.53 1.46
CA MET A 81 1.02 -10.73 1.59
C MET A 81 1.84 -11.96 2.01
N GLU A 82 3.05 -12.13 1.45
CA GLU A 82 3.97 -13.20 1.85
C GLU A 82 4.32 -13.12 3.34
N HIS A 83 4.64 -11.91 3.84
CA HIS A 83 5.00 -11.72 5.24
C HIS A 83 3.80 -11.83 6.20
N LEU A 84 2.59 -11.51 5.75
CA LEU A 84 1.37 -11.72 6.56
C LEU A 84 1.07 -13.21 6.70
N ASN A 85 1.25 -13.98 5.62
CA ASN A 85 1.03 -15.43 5.62
C ASN A 85 2.10 -16.20 6.41
N SER A 86 3.36 -15.75 6.38
CA SER A 86 4.45 -16.38 7.14
C SER A 86 4.37 -16.12 8.65
N LYS A 87 3.63 -15.08 9.06
CA LYS A 87 3.37 -14.73 10.47
C LYS A 87 1.95 -15.09 10.92
N LYS A 88 1.35 -16.19 10.41
CA LYS A 88 0.18 -16.79 11.09
C LYS A 88 0.56 -17.10 12.55
N ILE A 89 0.20 -16.18 13.44
CA ILE A 89 0.14 -16.32 14.90
C ILE A 89 -1.15 -17.07 15.23
#